data_AF-A0A918YU07-F1
#
_entry.id   AF-A0A918YU07-F1
#
_cell.length_a   1.000
_cell.length_b   1.000
_cell.length_c   1.000
_cell.angle_alpha   90.00
_cell.angle_beta   90.00
_cell.angle_gamma   90.00
#
_symmetry.space_group_name_H-M   'P 1'
#
loop_
_entity.id
_entity.type
_entity.pdbx_description
1 polymer ?
#
loop_
_entity_poly.entity_id
_entity_poly.type
_entity_poly.pdbx_seq_one_letter_code
_entity_poly.pdbx_strand_id
1 'polypeptide(L)'
;MTTPSDDAAKPVPVRVVLPTDPVLGHSEQEAVARLWRRRQTETGWLYLVGLPSYRDREDGGVEAAEYGYGCAPRRRGAGQLPPHST
;
A
#
# COMPACT_ATOMS: atom_id res chain seq x y z
N MET A 1 -12.02 -8.95 -28.76
CA MET A 1 -10.90 -9.64 -28.09
C MET A 1 -10.01 -8.53 -27.53
N THR A 2 -10.20 -8.14 -26.27
CA THR A 2 -9.43 -7.04 -25.67
C THR A 2 -8.23 -7.67 -24.98
N THR A 3 -7.06 -7.55 -25.59
CA THR A 3 -5.78 -7.88 -24.97
C THR A 3 -5.66 -7.10 -23.66
N PRO A 4 -5.33 -7.73 -22.51
CA PRO A 4 -4.91 -6.96 -21.35
C PRO A 4 -3.64 -6.22 -21.77
N SER A 5 -3.71 -4.89 -21.79
CA SER A 5 -2.53 -4.05 -22.01
C SER A 5 -1.65 -4.21 -20.78
N ASP A 6 -0.79 -5.23 -20.82
CA ASP A 6 0.44 -5.29 -20.04
C ASP A 6 1.42 -4.28 -20.66
N ASP A 7 1.01 -3.01 -20.62
CA ASP A 7 1.86 -1.90 -21.02
C ASP A 7 2.94 -1.81 -19.96
N ALA A 8 4.19 -1.88 -20.40
CA ALA A 8 5.40 -1.70 -19.61
C ALA A 8 5.54 -0.26 -19.09
N ALA A 9 4.46 0.30 -18.56
CA ALA A 9 4.40 1.57 -17.88
C ALA A 9 5.29 1.47 -16.65
N LYS A 10 6.32 2.31 -16.59
CA LYS A 10 7.18 2.46 -15.41
C LYS A 10 6.28 2.52 -14.18
N PRO A 11 6.52 1.67 -13.15
CA PRO A 11 5.63 1.59 -12.01
C PRO A 11 5.44 2.97 -11.37
N VAL A 12 4.19 3.40 -11.24
CA VAL A 12 3.85 4.75 -10.78
C VAL A 12 4.14 4.87 -9.29
N PRO A 13 4.90 5.88 -8.83
CA PRO A 13 5.14 6.08 -7.41
C PRO A 13 3.84 6.49 -6.71
N VAL A 14 3.52 5.82 -5.61
CA VAL A 14 2.35 6.08 -4.77
C VAL A 14 2.75 6.16 -3.30
N ARG A 15 2.08 7.02 -2.53
CA ARG A 15 2.25 7.09 -1.07
C ARG A 15 1.33 6.09 -0.40
N VAL A 16 1.87 5.23 0.46
CA VAL A 16 1.11 4.27 1.25
C VAL A 16 1.36 4.53 2.73
N VAL A 17 0.32 4.38 3.54
CA VAL A 17 0.43 4.43 5.00
C VAL A 17 0.42 3.00 5.49
N LEU A 18 1.52 2.55 6.08
CA LEU A 18 1.62 1.24 6.68
C LEU A 18 0.86 1.22 8.01
N PRO A 19 0.12 0.15 8.31
CA PRO A 19 -0.59 0.03 9.56
C PRO A 19 0.40 0.04 10.73
N THR A 20 0.07 0.82 11.74
CA THR A 20 0.69 0.77 13.07
C THR A 20 0.52 -0.64 13.64
N ASP A 21 1.61 -1.27 14.07
CA ASP A 21 1.52 -2.43 14.95
C ASP A 21 1.45 -1.91 16.40
N PRO A 22 0.29 -2.01 17.07
CA PRO A 22 0.12 -1.51 18.43
C PRO A 22 0.94 -2.29 19.47
N VAL A 23 1.41 -3.50 19.16
CA VAL A 23 2.28 -4.30 20.02
C VAL A 23 3.71 -3.76 19.99
N LEU A 24 4.13 -3.23 18.84
CA LEU A 24 5.47 -2.70 18.64
C LEU A 24 5.57 -1.17 18.87
N GLY A 25 4.45 -0.49 19.13
CA GLY A 25 4.43 0.94 19.43
C GLY A 25 4.86 1.86 18.27
N HIS A 26 4.94 1.34 17.05
CA HIS A 26 5.33 2.11 15.88
C HIS A 26 4.19 2.98 15.38
N SER A 27 4.38 4.29 15.27
CA SER A 27 3.41 5.19 14.63
C SER A 27 3.11 4.80 13.18
N GLU A 28 2.00 5.30 12.62
CA GLU A 28 1.69 5.16 11.19
C GLU A 28 2.92 5.60 10.37
N GLN A 29 3.41 4.75 9.46
CA GLN A 29 4.57 5.06 8.62
C GLN A 29 4.12 5.36 7.18
N GLU A 30 4.51 6.51 6.64
CA GLU A 30 4.33 6.81 5.22
C GLU A 30 5.52 6.31 4.41
N ALA A 31 5.25 5.53 3.36
CA ALA A 31 6.27 5.03 2.43
C ALA A 31 5.91 5.38 0.98
N VAL A 32 6.94 5.61 0.16
CA VAL A 32 6.78 5.70 -1.30
C VAL A 32 6.94 4.30 -1.89
N ALA A 33 5.85 3.78 -2.43
CA ALA A 33 5.76 2.47 -3.05
C ALA A 33 5.50 2.60 -4.56
N ARG A 34 5.52 1.47 -5.26
CA ARG A 34 5.23 1.37 -6.70
C ARG A 34 3.87 0.73 -6.91
N LEU A 35 2.99 1.39 -7.66
CA LEU A 35 1.71 0.80 -8.05
C LEU A 35 1.91 -0.11 -9.25
N TRP A 36 1.62 -1.40 -9.06
CA TRP A 36 1.76 -2.43 -10.09
C TRP A 36 0.44 -2.76 -10.77
N ARG A 37 -0.63 -2.88 -10.00
CA ARG A 37 -1.94 -3.26 -10.55
C ARG A 37 -3.08 -2.70 -9.73
N ARG A 38 -4.18 -2.40 -10.40
CA ARG A 38 -5.46 -2.09 -9.76
C ARG A 38 -6.48 -3.15 -10.14
N ARG A 39 -7.20 -3.70 -9.16
CA ARG A 39 -8.25 -4.71 -9.34
C ARG A 39 -9.54 -4.20 -8.70
N GLN A 40 -10.65 -4.28 -9.43
CA GLN A 40 -11.97 -4.05 -8.87
C GLN A 40 -12.46 -5.31 -8.15
N THR A 41 -13.03 -5.14 -6.97
CA THR A 41 -13.60 -6.19 -6.13
C THR A 41 -15.01 -5.77 -5.69
N GLU A 42 -15.81 -6.69 -5.16
CA GLU A 42 -17.17 -6.41 -4.68
C GLU A 42 -17.20 -5.33 -3.59
N THR A 43 -16.15 -5.26 -2.77
CA THR A 43 -16.04 -4.32 -1.64
C THR A 43 -15.34 -3.00 -1.98
N GLY A 44 -14.86 -2.85 -3.23
CA GLY A 44 -14.17 -1.66 -3.72
C GLY A 44 -12.95 -1.95 -4.57
N TRP A 45 -11.97 -1.06 -4.56
CA TRP A 45 -10.73 -1.20 -5.33
C TRP A 45 -9.60 -1.77 -4.47
N LEU A 46 -8.94 -2.81 -4.99
CA LEU A 46 -7.69 -3.35 -4.45
C LEU A 46 -6.53 -2.86 -5.32
N TYR A 47 -5.48 -2.36 -4.67
CA TYR A 47 -4.26 -1.91 -5.33
C TYR A 47 -3.12 -2.84 -4.92
N LEU A 48 -2.48 -3.46 -5.91
CA LEU A 48 -1.25 -4.21 -5.71
C LEU A 48 -0.08 -3.22 -5.77
N VAL A 49 0.60 -3.05 -4.64
CA VAL A 49 1.75 -2.17 -4.51
C VAL A 49 3.00 -2.96 -4.17
N GLY A 50 4.13 -2.56 -4.76
CA GLY A 50 5.46 -3.07 -4.45
C GLY A 50 6.11 -2.10 -3.48
N LEU A 51 6.27 -2.55 -2.24
CA LEU A 51 6.98 -1.79 -1.21
C LEU A 51 8.47 -2.04 -1.36
N PRO A 52 9.30 -0.99 -1.43
CA PRO A 52 10.74 -1.16 -1.41
C PRO A 52 11.14 -1.80 -0.09
N SER A 53 11.92 -2.86 -0.18
CA SER A 53 12.46 -3.60 0.94
C SER A 53 13.95 -3.83 0.71
N TYR A 54 14.66 -4.14 1.78
CA TYR A 54 16.05 -4.55 1.72
C TYR A 54 16.15 -5.92 2.36
N ARG A 55 16.83 -6.86 1.69
CA ARG A 55 17.11 -8.18 2.24
C ARG A 55 18.61 -8.34 2.44
N ASP A 56 18.97 -8.90 3.59
CA ASP A 56 20.34 -9.34 3.84
C ASP A 56 20.59 -10.60 3.02
N ARG A 57 21.73 -10.63 2.33
CA ARG A 57 22.23 -11.81 1.63
C ARG A 57 23.13 -12.61 2.57
N GLU A 58 23.25 -13.90 2.28
CA GLU A 58 24.08 -14.84 3.05
C GLU A 58 25.57 -14.45 3.05
N ASP A 59 26.01 -13.66 2.06
CA ASP A 59 27.35 -13.10 1.95
C ASP A 59 27.56 -11.80 2.77
N GLY A 60 26.54 -11.36 3.52
CA GLY A 60 26.56 -10.12 4.29
C GLY A 60 26.28 -8.85 3.48
N GLY A 61 25.92 -8.97 2.21
CA GLY A 61 25.49 -7.84 1.38
C GLY A 61 24.02 -7.47 1.59
N VAL A 62 23.66 -6.22 1.34
CA VAL A 62 22.26 -5.76 1.35
C VAL A 62 21.77 -5.62 -0.10
N GLU A 63 20.64 -6.26 -0.42
CA GLU A 63 20.02 -6.20 -1.75
C GLU A 63 18.67 -5.51 -1.71
N ALA A 64 18.42 -4.61 -2.67
CA ALA A 64 17.12 -4.02 -2.88
C ALA A 64 16.12 -5.07 -3.40
N ALA A 65 14.98 -5.17 -2.72
CA ALA A 65 13.88 -6.07 -3.05
C ALA A 65 12.56 -5.29 -3.11
N GLU A 66 11.55 -5.88 -3.72
CA GLU A 66 10.17 -5.38 -3.62
C GLU A 66 9.28 -6.49 -3.09
N TYR A 67 8.45 -6.16 -2.10
CA TYR A 67 7.42 -7.07 -1.63
C TYR A 67 6.03 -6.55 -2.05
N GLY A 68 5.26 -7.43 -2.68
CA GLY A 68 3.91 -7.14 -3.15
C GLY A 68 2.87 -7.26 -2.02
N TYR A 69 2.13 -6.18 -1.76
CA TYR A 69 1.02 -6.20 -0.80
C TYR A 69 -0.26 -5.67 -1.45
N GLY A 70 -1.41 -6.18 -0.97
CA GLY A 70 -2.72 -5.66 -1.34
C GLY A 70 -3.15 -4.53 -0.42
N CYS A 71 -3.38 -3.34 -0.97
CA CYS A 71 -3.86 -2.17 -0.24
C CYS A 71 -5.29 -1.81 -0.66
N ALA A 72 -6.13 -1.49 0.33
CA ALA A 72 -7.44 -0.89 0.13
C ALA A 72 -7.37 0.63 0.42
N PRO A 73 -8.18 1.46 -0.24
CA PRO A 73 -8.21 2.89 0.04
C PRO A 73 -8.69 3.14 1.49
N ARG A 74 -7.99 4.02 2.21
CA ARG A 74 -8.41 4.46 3.55
C ARG A 74 -9.78 5.12 3.43
N ARG A 75 -10.82 4.53 4.02
CA ARG A 75 -12.09 5.24 4.21
C ARG A 75 -11.79 6.36 5.20
N ARG A 76 -11.92 7.64 4.81
CA ARG A 76 -11.95 8.73 5.78
C ARG A 76 -13.09 8.40 6.74
N GLY A 77 -12.77 8.11 8.00
CA GLY A 77 -13.78 7.99 9.04
C GLY A 77 -14.63 9.26 9.02
N ALA A 78 -15.95 9.08 8.99
CA ALA A 78 -16.87 10.17 9.27
C ALA A 78 -16.44 10.80 10.60
N GLY A 79 -16.16 12.09 10.60
CA GLY A 79 -15.99 12.83 11.84
C GLY A 79 -17.21 12.55 12.70
N GLN A 80 -16.97 12.06 13.92
CA GLN A 80 -18.02 11.96 14.92
C GLN A 80 -18.52 13.37 15.19
N LEU A 81 -19.67 13.73 14.60
CA LEU A 81 -20.40 14.92 14.98
C LEU A 81 -20.82 14.72 16.45
N PRO A 82 -20.45 15.60 17.38
CA PRO A 82 -20.97 15.51 18.73
C PRO A 82 -22.49 15.68 18.67
N PRO A 83 -23.28 14.86 19.41
CA PRO A 83 -24.70 15.09 19.50
C PRO A 83 -24.90 16.45 20.16
N HIS A 84 -25.50 17.37 19.41
CA HIS A 84 -26.04 18.61 19.94
C HIS A 84 -26.83 18.30 21.21
N SER A 85 -26.35 18.75 22.36
CA SER A 85 -27.14 18.79 23.58
C SER A 85 -27.77 20.17 23.65
N THR A 86 -29.09 20.16 23.47
CA THR A 86 -30.15 21.08 23.90
C THR A 86 -29.82 22.56 24.08
#